data_AF-A0A5C7VA06-F1
#
_entry.id   AF-A0A5C7VA06-F1
#
_cell.length_a   1.000
_cell.length_b   1.000
_cell.length_c   1.000
_cell.angle_alpha   90.00
_cell.angle_beta   90.00
_cell.angle_gamma   90.00
#
_symmetry.space_group_name_H-M   'P 1'
#
loop_
_entity.id
_entity.type
_entity.pdbx_description
1 polymer ?
#
loop_
_entity_poly.entity_id
_entity_poly.type
_entity_poly.pdbx_seq_one_letter_code
_entity_poly.pdbx_strand_id
1 'polypeptide(L)'
;MVIDQTTLFDDKLKRSIKENLWDNLKPNTAFTVVRFSAFSQGRYTEVVNAGLIEPPLPDKARDDTGTKLLAKFDTCMAAQLRFARELAVKAVDASLGAASGDLAKSDILAALKDISSRVKASPAKARLVLLASDMLENSSVTSFYGANNRVRLIDPARELAAVDKAGLFGSFGQATVHVVGAGLIGPAANGNNSYREPQALGALNAFWTQYLAKSGATLAQFGTPALLNPVR
;
A
#
# COMPACT_ATOMS: atom_id res chain seq x y z
N MET A 1 -5.62 0.34 1.71
CA MET A 1 -4.84 -0.07 0.53
C MET A 1 -4.42 1.18 -0.22
N VAL A 2 -3.16 1.26 -0.61
CA VAL A 2 -2.57 2.39 -1.34
C VAL A 2 -1.83 1.80 -2.55
N ILE A 3 -2.13 2.29 -3.75
CA ILE A 3 -1.61 1.73 -5.01
C ILE A 3 -0.91 2.81 -5.80
N ASP A 4 0.36 2.55 -6.12
CA ASP A 4 1.15 3.34 -7.03
C ASP A 4 0.87 2.97 -8.48
N GLN A 5 0.40 3.93 -9.27
CA GLN A 5 0.08 3.73 -10.68
C GLN A 5 1.29 3.81 -11.60
N THR A 6 2.47 4.19 -11.09
CA THR A 6 3.72 4.15 -11.88
C THR A 6 4.34 2.75 -11.88
N THR A 7 3.91 1.88 -10.96
CA THR A 7 4.46 0.54 -10.82
C THR A 7 3.73 -0.49 -11.67
N LEU A 8 4.47 -1.22 -12.51
CA LEU A 8 3.96 -2.36 -13.26
C LEU A 8 4.14 -3.65 -12.45
N PHE A 9 3.01 -4.23 -12.01
CA PHE A 9 2.98 -5.51 -11.32
C PHE A 9 2.71 -6.65 -12.31
N ASP A 10 3.44 -7.76 -12.17
CA ASP A 10 3.09 -9.01 -12.84
C ASP A 10 1.82 -9.64 -12.24
N ASP A 11 1.23 -10.62 -12.93
CA ASP A 11 -0.03 -11.22 -12.50
C ASP A 11 0.08 -11.98 -11.17
N LYS A 12 1.27 -12.44 -10.79
CA LYS A 12 1.52 -13.10 -9.50
C LYS A 12 1.45 -12.07 -8.37
N LEU A 13 2.08 -10.91 -8.54
CA LEU A 13 2.04 -9.81 -7.58
C LEU A 13 0.65 -9.19 -7.50
N LYS A 14 -0.04 -8.98 -8.63
CA LYS A 14 -1.44 -8.52 -8.63
C LYS A 14 -2.34 -9.46 -7.82
N ARG A 15 -2.15 -10.77 -7.96
CA ARG A 15 -2.87 -11.78 -7.17
C ARG A 15 -2.54 -11.69 -5.69
N SER A 16 -1.26 -11.62 -5.34
CA SER A 16 -0.81 -11.49 -3.95
C SER A 16 -1.35 -10.23 -3.28
N ILE A 17 -1.39 -9.10 -3.98
CA ILE A 17 -1.99 -7.85 -3.49
C ILE A 17 -3.47 -8.06 -3.15
N LYS A 18 -4.22 -8.71 -4.05
CA LYS A 18 -5.65 -9.00 -3.84
C LYS A 18 -5.90 -9.95 -2.68
N GLU A 19 -5.11 -11.02 -2.56
CA GLU A 19 -5.20 -11.98 -1.47
C GLU A 19 -4.89 -11.31 -0.11
N ASN A 20 -3.82 -10.53 -0.02
CA ASN A 20 -3.48 -9.80 1.19
C ASN A 20 -4.58 -8.79 1.59
N LEU A 21 -5.17 -8.09 0.62
CA LEU A 21 -6.30 -7.22 0.91
C LEU A 21 -7.50 -8.02 1.43
N TRP A 22 -7.87 -9.10 0.74
CA TRP A 22 -9.01 -9.94 1.07
C TRP A 22 -8.93 -10.50 2.50
N ASP A 23 -7.77 -11.02 2.89
CA ASP A 23 -7.54 -11.66 4.20
C ASP A 23 -7.53 -10.66 5.36
N ASN A 24 -7.18 -9.39 5.09
CA ASN A 24 -7.19 -8.32 6.08
C ASN A 24 -8.57 -7.66 6.26
N LEU A 25 -9.51 -7.89 5.35
CA LEU A 25 -10.90 -7.43 5.48
C LEU A 25 -11.70 -8.42 6.33
N LYS A 26 -12.14 -7.95 7.50
CA LYS A 26 -12.86 -8.71 8.53
C LYS A 26 -14.04 -7.87 9.06
N PRO A 27 -14.98 -8.46 9.81
CA PRO A 27 -15.98 -7.68 10.54
C PRO A 27 -15.34 -6.62 11.42
N ASN A 28 -16.02 -5.49 11.61
CA ASN A 28 -15.53 -4.32 12.35
C ASN A 28 -14.28 -3.66 11.72
N THR A 29 -14.19 -3.66 10.39
CA THR A 29 -13.07 -3.05 9.64
C THR A 29 -13.59 -2.00 8.68
N ALA A 30 -13.08 -0.77 8.79
CA ALA A 30 -13.18 0.23 7.74
C ALA A 30 -12.04 0.05 6.74
N PHE A 31 -12.32 0.19 5.44
CA PHE A 31 -11.32 0.14 4.40
C PHE A 31 -11.40 1.34 3.46
N THR A 32 -10.26 1.68 2.87
CA THR A 32 -10.12 2.69 1.84
C THR A 32 -9.10 2.20 0.83
N VAL A 33 -9.44 2.28 -0.45
CA VAL A 33 -8.54 2.00 -1.57
C VAL A 33 -8.18 3.35 -2.19
N VAL A 34 -6.92 3.70 -2.10
CA VAL A 34 -6.35 4.94 -2.64
C VAL A 34 -5.41 4.56 -3.78
N ARG A 35 -5.46 5.32 -4.87
CA ARG A 35 -4.46 5.28 -5.92
C ARG A 35 -3.71 6.60 -5.97
N PHE A 36 -2.44 6.56 -6.32
CA PHE A 36 -1.61 7.76 -6.50
C PHE A 36 -0.62 7.55 -7.67
N SER A 37 0.00 8.63 -8.12
CA SER A 37 0.94 8.64 -9.24
C SER A 37 1.90 9.83 -9.13
N ALA A 38 2.69 10.07 -10.19
CA ALA A 38 3.38 11.35 -10.42
C ALA A 38 2.38 12.52 -10.39
N PHE A 39 2.67 13.57 -9.63
CA PHE A 39 1.86 14.80 -9.62
C PHE A 39 1.93 15.54 -10.96
N SER A 40 3.01 15.30 -11.71
CA SER A 40 3.35 16.03 -12.95
C SER A 40 2.48 15.73 -14.17
N GLN A 41 1.56 14.77 -14.13
CA GLN A 41 0.75 14.35 -15.28
C GLN A 41 -0.77 14.49 -15.09
N GLY A 42 -1.21 15.35 -14.16
CA GLY A 42 -2.65 15.60 -13.93
C GLY A 42 -3.39 14.39 -13.33
N ARG A 43 -2.65 13.41 -12.80
CA ARG A 43 -3.16 12.29 -12.02
C ARG A 43 -2.87 12.56 -10.55
N TYR A 44 -3.91 12.53 -9.74
CA TYR A 44 -3.88 12.92 -8.34
C TYR A 44 -4.07 11.72 -7.42
N THR A 45 -3.66 11.86 -6.16
CA THR A 45 -4.05 10.94 -5.09
C THR A 45 -5.57 10.93 -4.97
N GLU A 46 -6.19 9.80 -5.26
CA GLU A 46 -7.63 9.64 -5.34
C GLU A 46 -8.10 8.45 -4.49
N VAL A 47 -9.22 8.63 -3.79
CA VAL A 47 -9.94 7.53 -3.17
C VAL A 47 -10.80 6.85 -4.23
N VAL A 48 -10.43 5.63 -4.62
CA VAL A 48 -11.17 4.84 -5.61
C VAL A 48 -12.41 4.23 -4.99
N ASN A 49 -12.30 3.77 -3.73
CA ASN A 49 -13.44 3.24 -2.99
C ASN A 49 -13.17 3.22 -1.49
N ALA A 50 -14.23 3.20 -0.69
CA ALA A 50 -14.17 3.06 0.75
C ALA A 50 -15.43 2.36 1.28
N GLY A 51 -15.33 1.74 2.45
CA GLY A 51 -16.47 1.09 3.08
C GLY A 51 -16.20 0.72 4.53
N LEU A 52 -17.26 0.34 5.23
CA LEU A 52 -17.24 -0.20 6.58
C LEU A 52 -17.87 -1.59 6.56
N ILE A 53 -17.20 -2.55 7.18
CA ILE A 53 -17.76 -3.86 7.47
C ILE A 53 -18.22 -3.80 8.92
N GLU A 54 -19.52 -3.93 9.13
CA GLU A 54 -20.12 -3.74 10.44
C GLU A 54 -19.61 -4.81 11.43
N PRO A 55 -19.55 -4.50 12.73
CA PRO A 55 -19.29 -5.51 13.74
C PRO A 55 -20.47 -6.49 13.85
N PRO A 56 -20.24 -7.73 14.30
CA PRO A 56 -21.33 -8.59 14.71
C PRO A 56 -22.09 -7.99 15.90
N LEU A 57 -23.31 -8.47 16.14
CA LEU A 57 -24.03 -8.14 17.37
C LEU A 57 -23.20 -8.56 18.60
N PRO A 58 -23.18 -7.75 19.67
CA PRO A 58 -22.61 -8.15 20.95
C PRO A 58 -23.33 -9.38 21.52
N ASP A 59 -22.63 -10.25 22.24
CA ASP A 59 -23.15 -11.54 22.73
C ASP A 59 -24.50 -11.42 23.45
N LYS A 60 -24.64 -10.46 24.37
CA LYS A 60 -25.91 -10.20 25.07
C LYS A 60 -27.08 -9.93 24.12
N ALA A 61 -26.86 -9.12 23.08
CA ALA A 61 -27.90 -8.81 22.11
C ALA A 61 -28.22 -10.02 21.23
N ARG A 62 -27.26 -10.92 21.01
CA ARG A 62 -27.49 -12.17 20.27
C ARG A 62 -28.36 -13.13 21.08
N ASP A 63 -28.08 -13.28 22.38
CA ASP A 63 -28.84 -14.16 23.29
C ASP A 63 -30.29 -13.69 23.44
N ASP A 64 -30.52 -12.38 23.42
CA ASP A 64 -31.85 -11.76 23.48
C ASP A 64 -32.57 -11.75 22.10
N THR A 65 -31.93 -12.20 21.02
CA THR A 65 -32.49 -12.20 19.67
C THR A 65 -33.09 -13.56 19.31
N GLY A 66 -34.34 -13.58 18.88
CA GLY A 66 -35.00 -14.80 18.41
C GLY A 66 -34.22 -15.49 17.27
N THR A 67 -34.06 -16.81 17.36
CA THR A 67 -33.21 -17.63 16.47
C THR A 67 -33.41 -17.39 14.97
N LYS A 68 -34.67 -17.24 14.52
CA LYS A 68 -34.98 -16.94 13.11
C LYS A 68 -34.46 -15.58 12.65
N LEU A 69 -34.53 -14.57 13.53
CA LEU A 69 -34.03 -13.23 13.23
C LEU A 69 -32.50 -13.24 13.26
N LEU A 70 -31.89 -13.92 14.23
CA LEU A 70 -30.45 -14.06 14.34
C LEU A 70 -29.85 -14.73 13.09
N ALA A 71 -30.45 -15.82 12.60
CA ALA A 71 -30.00 -16.50 11.38
C ALA A 71 -30.07 -15.60 10.13
N LYS A 72 -31.11 -14.77 10.01
CA LYS A 72 -31.23 -13.78 8.93
C LYS A 72 -30.15 -12.70 9.05
N PHE A 73 -29.92 -12.20 10.25
CA PHE A 73 -28.86 -11.21 10.53
C PHE A 73 -27.48 -11.78 10.15
N ASP A 74 -27.15 -12.99 10.59
CA ASP A 74 -25.86 -13.62 10.30
C ASP A 74 -25.65 -13.86 8.79
N THR A 75 -26.73 -14.22 8.08
CA THR A 75 -26.69 -14.33 6.61
C THR A 75 -26.40 -12.98 5.95
N CYS A 76 -27.02 -11.91 6.44
CA CYS A 76 -26.77 -10.55 5.97
C CYS A 76 -25.32 -10.12 6.22
N MET A 77 -24.78 -10.37 7.41
CA MET A 77 -23.41 -10.05 7.77
C MET A 77 -22.38 -10.80 6.91
N ALA A 78 -22.63 -12.09 6.64
CA ALA A 78 -21.78 -12.88 5.74
C ALA A 78 -21.81 -12.32 4.31
N ALA A 79 -22.99 -11.92 3.82
CA ALA A 79 -23.13 -11.29 2.51
C ALA A 79 -22.45 -9.92 2.45
N GLN A 80 -22.56 -9.10 3.49
CA GLN A 80 -21.89 -7.79 3.59
C GLN A 80 -20.38 -7.95 3.54
N LEU A 81 -19.81 -8.88 4.31
CA LEU A 81 -18.36 -9.14 4.30
C LEU A 81 -17.89 -9.53 2.90
N ARG A 82 -18.59 -10.44 2.23
CA ARG A 82 -18.25 -10.84 0.86
C ARG A 82 -18.34 -9.67 -0.11
N PHE A 83 -19.43 -8.92 -0.07
CA PHE A 83 -19.63 -7.76 -0.93
C PHE A 83 -18.54 -6.70 -0.73
N ALA A 84 -18.20 -6.36 0.52
CA ALA A 84 -17.15 -5.40 0.83
C ALA A 84 -15.79 -5.84 0.29
N ARG A 85 -15.46 -7.14 0.41
CA ARG A 85 -14.24 -7.71 -0.14
C ARG A 85 -14.19 -7.65 -1.66
N GLU A 86 -15.27 -8.02 -2.34
CA GLU A 86 -15.40 -7.92 -3.80
C GLU A 86 -15.29 -6.46 -4.28
N LEU A 87 -15.93 -5.53 -3.55
CA LEU A 87 -15.88 -4.10 -3.84
C LEU A 87 -14.44 -3.56 -3.73
N ALA A 88 -13.72 -3.95 -2.68
CA ALA A 88 -12.33 -3.55 -2.48
C ALA A 88 -11.41 -4.15 -3.55
N VAL A 89 -11.58 -5.44 -3.89
CA VAL A 89 -10.82 -6.09 -4.97
C VAL A 89 -11.08 -5.43 -6.32
N LYS A 90 -12.34 -5.11 -6.64
CA LYS A 90 -12.67 -4.40 -7.89
C LYS A 90 -12.01 -3.03 -7.96
N ALA A 91 -11.92 -2.31 -6.85
CA ALA A 91 -11.20 -1.04 -6.77
C ALA A 91 -9.69 -1.22 -6.98
N VAL A 92 -9.11 -2.31 -6.47
CA VAL A 92 -7.71 -2.68 -6.74
C VAL A 92 -7.50 -2.98 -8.23
N ASP A 93 -8.34 -3.82 -8.84
CA ASP A 93 -8.24 -4.15 -10.27
C ASP A 93 -8.35 -2.89 -11.14
N ALA A 94 -9.29 -1.97 -10.84
CA ALA A 94 -9.42 -0.70 -11.53
C ALA A 94 -8.19 0.21 -11.37
N SER A 95 -7.52 0.17 -10.21
CA SER A 95 -6.31 0.95 -9.94
C SER A 95 -5.10 0.39 -10.69
N LEU A 96 -4.94 -0.94 -10.68
CA LEU A 96 -3.84 -1.65 -11.34
C LEU A 96 -3.98 -1.66 -12.87
N GLY A 97 -5.20 -1.71 -13.40
CA GLY A 97 -5.46 -1.63 -14.85
C GLY A 97 -5.16 -0.25 -15.45
N ALA A 98 -5.12 0.80 -14.62
CA ALA A 98 -4.79 2.17 -15.03
C ALA A 98 -3.28 2.49 -14.89
N ALA A 99 -2.46 1.53 -14.42
CA ALA A 99 -1.03 1.71 -14.26
C ALA A 99 -0.32 1.84 -15.62
N SER A 100 0.68 2.72 -15.70
CA SER A 100 1.50 2.92 -16.90
C SER A 100 2.95 3.15 -16.51
N GLY A 101 3.87 2.52 -17.26
CA GLY A 101 5.32 2.71 -17.10
C GLY A 101 5.84 4.00 -17.74
N ASP A 102 5.02 4.73 -18.50
CA ASP A 102 5.39 5.99 -19.16
C ASP A 102 5.33 7.20 -18.20
N LEU A 103 5.01 6.97 -16.93
CA LEU A 103 4.98 8.00 -15.90
C LEU A 103 6.43 8.35 -15.52
N ALA A 104 6.99 9.37 -16.20
CA ALA A 104 8.40 9.77 -16.12
C ALA A 104 8.93 10.17 -14.73
N LYS A 105 8.06 10.26 -13.70
CA LYS A 105 8.40 10.59 -12.31
C LYS A 105 7.52 9.79 -11.35
N SER A 106 8.06 9.43 -10.19
CA SER A 106 7.34 8.73 -9.12
C SER A 106 7.49 9.58 -7.86
N ASP A 107 6.53 10.48 -7.60
CA ASP A 107 6.54 11.38 -6.44
C ASP A 107 5.98 10.67 -5.19
N ILE A 108 6.56 9.51 -4.84
CA ILE A 108 6.06 8.61 -3.78
C ILE A 108 6.11 9.31 -2.42
N LEU A 109 7.18 10.04 -2.11
CA LEU A 109 7.32 10.76 -0.84
C LEU A 109 6.19 11.78 -0.62
N ALA A 110 5.88 12.59 -1.63
CA ALA A 110 4.81 13.58 -1.56
C ALA A 110 3.44 12.89 -1.41
N ALA A 111 3.18 11.86 -2.21
CA ALA A 111 1.94 11.10 -2.11
C ALA A 111 1.78 10.44 -0.73
N LEU A 112 2.84 9.84 -0.18
CA LEU A 112 2.81 9.23 1.15
C LEU A 112 2.61 10.26 2.25
N LYS A 113 3.20 11.45 2.15
CA LYS A 113 2.92 12.54 3.09
C LYS A 113 1.44 12.89 3.10
N ASP A 114 0.84 13.10 1.93
CA ASP A 114 -0.58 13.45 1.83
C ASP A 114 -1.48 12.33 2.36
N ILE A 115 -1.21 11.09 1.96
CA ILE A 115 -1.98 9.91 2.38
C ILE A 115 -1.86 9.69 3.89
N SER A 116 -0.67 9.88 4.45
CA SER A 116 -0.43 9.68 5.89
C SER A 116 -1.35 10.54 6.75
N SER A 117 -1.61 11.79 6.35
CA SER A 117 -2.52 12.69 7.08
C SER A 117 -3.94 12.11 7.18
N ARG A 118 -4.42 11.46 6.11
CA ARG A 118 -5.72 10.77 6.08
C ARG A 118 -5.71 9.51 6.94
N VAL A 119 -4.61 8.75 6.92
CA VAL A 119 -4.44 7.59 7.78
C VAL A 119 -4.50 7.99 9.26
N LYS A 120 -3.79 9.06 9.65
CA LYS A 120 -3.82 9.60 11.02
C LYS A 120 -5.20 10.10 11.44
N ALA A 121 -5.95 10.72 10.53
CA ALA A 121 -7.30 11.20 10.81
C ALA A 121 -8.32 10.07 11.05
N SER A 122 -8.00 8.82 10.69
CA SER A 122 -8.87 7.68 10.97
C SER A 122 -9.08 7.49 12.49
N PRO A 123 -10.33 7.32 12.96
CA PRO A 123 -10.62 7.04 14.36
C PRO A 123 -10.30 5.59 14.77
N ALA A 124 -9.88 4.74 13.84
CA ALA A 124 -9.59 3.33 14.12
C ALA A 124 -8.48 3.18 15.17
N LYS A 125 -8.68 2.24 16.11
CA LYS A 125 -7.68 1.92 17.15
C LYS A 125 -6.40 1.32 16.58
N ALA A 126 -6.52 0.56 15.50
CA ALA A 126 -5.41 -0.01 14.75
C ALA A 126 -5.52 0.39 13.28
N ARG A 127 -4.38 0.72 12.66
CA ARG A 127 -4.30 1.19 11.27
C ARG A 127 -3.31 0.32 10.51
N LEU A 128 -3.77 -0.31 9.43
CA LEU A 128 -2.93 -1.10 8.52
C LEU A 128 -2.91 -0.42 7.14
N VAL A 129 -1.72 -0.13 6.65
CA VAL A 129 -1.49 0.37 5.29
C VAL A 129 -0.82 -0.74 4.49
N LEU A 130 -1.60 -1.37 3.60
CA LEU A 130 -1.05 -2.17 2.51
C LEU A 130 -0.68 -1.21 1.36
N LEU A 131 0.60 -1.12 1.03
CA LEU A 131 1.16 -0.25 0.00
C LEU A 131 1.71 -1.10 -1.15
N ALA A 132 1.13 -0.97 -2.34
CA ALA A 132 1.66 -1.56 -3.56
C ALA A 132 2.42 -0.49 -4.35
N SER A 133 3.75 -0.57 -4.37
CA SER A 133 4.63 0.34 -5.09
C SER A 133 6.01 -0.29 -5.28
N ASP A 134 6.73 0.12 -6.33
CA ASP A 134 8.14 -0.20 -6.50
C ASP A 134 9.03 0.47 -5.44
N MET A 135 8.49 1.45 -4.72
CA MET A 135 9.19 2.24 -3.72
C MET A 135 10.43 2.93 -4.28
N LEU A 136 10.50 3.15 -5.60
CA LEU A 136 11.58 3.85 -6.27
C LEU A 136 11.14 5.31 -6.47
N GLU A 137 11.53 6.16 -5.52
CA GLU A 137 11.28 7.59 -5.63
C GLU A 137 11.97 8.16 -6.89
N ASN A 138 11.30 9.07 -7.58
CA ASN A 138 11.89 9.82 -8.70
C ASN A 138 11.27 11.21 -8.79
N SER A 139 11.66 12.07 -7.84
CA SER A 139 11.19 13.46 -7.74
C SER A 139 12.35 14.45 -7.88
N SER A 140 12.04 15.73 -7.67
CA SER A 140 13.06 16.79 -7.59
C SER A 140 13.90 16.74 -6.31
N VAL A 141 13.52 15.95 -5.30
CA VAL A 141 14.21 15.87 -4.01
C VAL A 141 15.24 14.75 -4.00
N THR A 142 14.85 13.57 -4.46
CA THR A 142 15.74 12.41 -4.60
C THR A 142 15.24 11.48 -5.71
N SER A 143 16.12 10.61 -6.17
CA SER A 143 15.80 9.57 -7.14
C SER A 143 16.49 8.26 -6.79
N PHE A 144 15.77 7.14 -6.79
CA PHE A 144 16.28 5.81 -6.49
C PHE A 144 16.51 4.98 -7.76
N TYR A 145 16.30 5.57 -8.94
CA TYR A 145 16.67 4.97 -10.21
C TYR A 145 18.15 5.24 -10.51
N GLY A 146 18.87 4.18 -10.83
CA GLY A 146 20.24 4.23 -11.34
C GLY A 146 20.27 4.13 -12.87
N ALA A 147 21.45 4.39 -13.45
CA ALA A 147 21.66 4.25 -14.89
C ALA A 147 21.30 2.84 -15.40
N ASN A 148 20.79 2.72 -16.62
CA ASN A 148 20.42 1.44 -17.24
C ASN A 148 19.30 0.67 -16.52
N ASN A 149 18.29 1.38 -15.99
CA ASN A 149 17.11 0.75 -15.41
C ASN A 149 17.48 -0.22 -14.27
N ARG A 150 18.21 0.31 -13.27
CA ARG A 150 18.64 -0.41 -12.06
C ARG A 150 18.19 0.34 -10.80
N VAL A 151 18.11 -0.33 -9.66
CA VAL A 151 17.99 0.38 -8.37
C VAL A 151 19.33 1.04 -8.06
N ARG A 152 19.34 2.33 -7.78
CA ARG A 152 20.54 3.04 -7.35
C ARG A 152 20.92 2.59 -5.95
N LEU A 153 22.20 2.32 -5.73
CA LEU A 153 22.74 2.22 -4.38
C LEU A 153 22.71 3.61 -3.74
N ILE A 154 21.78 3.81 -2.80
CA ILE A 154 21.58 5.08 -2.09
C ILE A 154 22.31 5.08 -0.75
N ASP A 155 22.55 6.27 -0.21
CA ASP A 155 22.91 6.47 1.20
C ASP A 155 21.65 6.88 1.98
N PRO A 156 21.03 5.98 2.76
CA PRO A 156 19.77 6.27 3.44
C PRO A 156 19.81 7.52 4.31
N ALA A 157 20.92 7.79 5.00
CA ALA A 157 21.03 8.93 5.90
C ALA A 157 21.03 10.25 5.11
N ARG A 158 21.78 10.29 4.01
CA ARG A 158 21.82 11.45 3.11
C ARG A 158 20.46 11.70 2.47
N GLU A 159 19.79 10.66 1.97
CA GLU A 159 18.48 10.82 1.35
C GLU A 159 17.44 11.30 2.38
N LEU A 160 17.44 10.77 3.60
CA LEU A 160 16.54 11.20 4.67
C LEU A 160 16.76 12.65 5.08
N ALA A 161 17.99 13.15 5.05
CA ALA A 161 18.28 14.56 5.31
C ALA A 161 17.68 15.47 4.22
N ALA A 162 17.69 15.03 2.95
CA ALA A 162 17.03 15.76 1.87
C ALA A 162 15.51 15.76 2.03
N VAL A 163 14.91 14.63 2.43
CA VAL A 163 13.47 14.52 2.76
C VAL A 163 13.09 15.48 3.89
N ASP A 164 13.90 15.55 4.94
CA ASP A 164 13.67 16.43 6.09
C ASP A 164 13.69 17.90 5.67
N LYS A 165 14.72 18.30 4.93
CA LYS A 165 14.87 19.67 4.42
C LYS A 165 13.71 20.06 3.49
N ALA A 166 13.18 19.11 2.72
CA ALA A 166 12.02 19.32 1.86
C ALA A 166 10.68 19.24 2.62
N GLY A 167 10.70 18.93 3.92
CA GLY A 167 9.49 18.78 4.74
C GLY A 167 8.60 17.64 4.27
N LEU A 168 9.16 16.57 3.70
CA LEU A 168 8.41 15.48 3.07
C LEU A 168 8.10 14.31 4.00
N PHE A 169 8.43 14.39 5.29
CA PHE A 169 7.95 13.39 6.25
C PHE A 169 6.43 13.47 6.44
N GLY A 170 5.81 12.31 6.53
CA GLY A 170 4.38 12.15 6.80
C GLY A 170 4.05 12.05 8.28
N SER A 171 2.79 11.76 8.58
CA SER A 171 2.31 11.44 9.92
C SER A 171 1.25 10.35 9.83
N PHE A 172 1.64 9.09 10.02
CA PHE A 172 0.78 7.90 9.80
C PHE A 172 -0.05 7.49 11.02
N GLY A 173 0.06 8.19 12.16
CA GLY A 173 -0.75 7.89 13.34
C GLY A 173 -0.53 6.47 13.88
N GLN A 174 0.73 6.04 13.98
CA GLN A 174 1.15 4.71 14.48
C GLN A 174 0.64 3.55 13.61
N ALA A 175 0.46 3.77 12.30
CA ALA A 175 0.05 2.70 11.40
C ALA A 175 1.15 1.65 11.21
N THR A 176 0.74 0.40 11.05
CA THR A 176 1.57 -0.68 10.53
C THR A 176 1.52 -0.64 9.01
N VAL A 177 2.68 -0.69 8.35
CA VAL A 177 2.79 -0.61 6.90
C VAL A 177 3.40 -1.89 6.35
N HIS A 178 2.75 -2.46 5.33
CA HIS A 178 3.27 -3.59 4.55
C HIS A 178 3.43 -3.13 3.11
N VAL A 179 4.61 -3.36 2.54
CA VAL A 179 4.93 -2.98 1.16
C VAL A 179 4.97 -4.21 0.27
N VAL A 180 4.32 -4.13 -0.89
CA VAL A 180 4.41 -5.11 -1.97
C VAL A 180 5.00 -4.43 -3.20
N GLY A 181 5.96 -5.07 -3.85
CA GLY A 181 6.55 -4.62 -5.11
C GLY A 181 7.87 -3.88 -4.96
N ALA A 182 8.44 -3.78 -3.77
CA ALA A 182 9.65 -2.98 -3.55
C ALA A 182 10.81 -3.41 -4.47
N GLY A 183 11.47 -2.40 -5.05
CA GLY A 183 12.58 -2.56 -5.98
C GLY A 183 12.18 -3.20 -7.31
N LEU A 184 10.89 -3.22 -7.66
CA LEU A 184 10.45 -3.55 -9.01
C LEU A 184 11.06 -2.56 -10.00
N ILE A 185 11.57 -3.10 -11.09
CA ILE A 185 12.03 -2.31 -12.21
C ILE A 185 11.34 -2.89 -13.43
N GLY A 186 10.83 -2.01 -14.31
CA GLY A 186 10.26 -2.44 -15.59
C GLY A 186 11.25 -3.28 -16.41
N PRO A 187 10.77 -4.05 -17.40
CA PRO A 187 11.64 -4.80 -18.29
C PRO A 187 12.67 -3.86 -18.94
N ALA A 188 13.95 -4.23 -18.92
CA ALA A 188 14.97 -3.48 -19.64
C ALA A 188 14.65 -3.51 -21.14
N ALA A 189 14.91 -2.41 -21.86
CA ALA A 189 14.72 -2.30 -23.32
C ALA A 189 15.40 -3.42 -24.13
N ASN A 190 16.33 -4.17 -23.50
CA ASN A 190 17.16 -5.19 -24.13
C ASN A 190 16.87 -6.62 -23.63
N GLY A 191 15.75 -6.85 -22.93
CA GLY A 191 15.34 -8.20 -22.48
C GLY A 191 16.19 -8.84 -21.37
N ASN A 192 17.29 -8.21 -20.94
CA ASN A 192 18.06 -8.66 -19.79
C ASN A 192 17.30 -8.33 -18.50
N ASN A 193 17.05 -9.37 -17.71
CA ASN A 193 16.48 -9.27 -16.37
C ASN A 193 17.34 -8.30 -15.55
N SER A 194 16.80 -7.14 -15.17
CA SER A 194 17.54 -6.12 -14.43
C SER A 194 17.94 -6.69 -13.08
N TYR A 195 19.23 -7.02 -12.94
CA TYR A 195 19.79 -7.58 -11.71
C TYR A 195 19.55 -6.62 -10.55
N ARG A 196 18.86 -7.10 -9.52
CA ARG A 196 18.59 -6.34 -8.30
C ARG A 196 19.70 -6.62 -7.31
N GLU A 197 20.61 -5.66 -7.21
CA GLU A 197 21.74 -5.77 -6.31
C GLU A 197 21.27 -5.83 -4.84
N PRO A 198 21.62 -6.88 -4.08
CA PRO A 198 21.15 -7.04 -2.69
C PRO A 198 21.51 -5.85 -1.80
N GLN A 199 22.67 -5.23 -2.01
CA GLN A 199 23.10 -4.05 -1.26
C GLN A 199 22.19 -2.84 -1.54
N ALA A 200 21.81 -2.62 -2.80
CA ALA A 200 20.89 -1.56 -3.18
C ALA A 200 19.49 -1.78 -2.60
N LEU A 201 18.99 -3.03 -2.62
CA LEU A 201 17.72 -3.37 -1.97
C LEU A 201 17.78 -3.22 -0.45
N GLY A 202 18.91 -3.56 0.19
CA GLY A 202 19.14 -3.35 1.61
C GLY A 202 19.12 -1.88 1.98
N ALA A 203 19.80 -1.03 1.21
CA ALA A 203 19.78 0.42 1.39
C ALA A 203 18.36 1.00 1.18
N LEU A 204 17.64 0.52 0.17
CA LEU A 204 16.26 0.92 -0.09
C LEU A 204 15.34 0.58 1.10
N ASN A 205 15.42 -0.65 1.62
CA ASN A 205 14.66 -1.06 2.80
C ASN A 205 15.03 -0.21 4.03
N ALA A 206 16.33 0.03 4.26
CA ALA A 206 16.80 0.85 5.37
C ALA A 206 16.28 2.30 5.30
N PHE A 207 16.23 2.88 4.10
CA PHE A 207 15.65 4.20 3.88
C PHE A 207 14.15 4.21 4.24
N TRP A 208 13.35 3.30 3.67
CA TRP A 208 11.90 3.30 3.90
C TRP A 208 11.50 2.93 5.32
N THR A 209 12.27 2.04 5.97
CA THR A 209 12.11 1.73 7.39
C THR A 209 12.24 3.00 8.24
N GLN A 210 13.33 3.76 8.02
CA GLN A 210 13.59 4.99 8.77
C GLN A 210 12.62 6.12 8.41
N TYR A 211 12.24 6.26 7.14
CA TYR A 211 11.24 7.22 6.69
C TYR A 211 9.90 6.99 7.39
N LEU A 212 9.42 5.75 7.41
CA LEU A 212 8.16 5.39 8.06
C LEU A 212 8.24 5.57 9.57
N ALA A 213 9.36 5.19 10.20
CA ALA A 213 9.57 5.42 11.62
C ALA A 213 9.50 6.92 11.98
N LYS A 214 10.21 7.78 11.24
CA LYS A 214 10.15 9.24 11.42
C LYS A 214 8.76 9.81 11.11
N SER A 215 8.01 9.17 10.22
CA SER A 215 6.63 9.53 9.88
C SER A 215 5.59 8.93 10.83
N GLY A 216 6.01 8.32 11.95
CA GLY A 216 5.10 7.75 12.95
C GLY A 216 4.37 6.49 12.47
N ALA A 217 5.07 5.60 11.76
CA ALA A 217 4.60 4.29 11.33
C ALA A 217 5.67 3.21 11.59
N THR A 218 5.27 1.95 11.50
CA THR A 218 6.18 0.79 11.57
C THR A 218 6.10 0.00 10.27
N LEU A 219 7.24 -0.17 9.60
CA LEU A 219 7.35 -1.06 8.44
C LEU A 219 7.47 -2.51 8.93
N ALA A 220 6.40 -3.29 8.82
CA ALA A 220 6.39 -4.67 9.30
C ALA A 220 6.87 -5.67 8.23
N GLN A 221 6.60 -5.39 6.95
CA GLN A 221 7.07 -6.20 5.84
C GLN A 221 7.45 -5.33 4.65
N PHE A 222 8.61 -5.60 4.07
CA PHE A 222 9.11 -4.94 2.86
C PHE A 222 9.27 -5.98 1.75
N GLY A 223 8.17 -6.27 1.04
CA GLY A 223 8.12 -7.31 0.04
C GLY A 223 8.93 -6.94 -1.19
N THR A 224 10.12 -7.52 -1.33
CA THR A 224 11.03 -7.40 -2.49
C THR A 224 10.98 -8.67 -3.35
N PRO A 225 9.96 -8.89 -4.20
CA PRO A 225 8.81 -8.04 -4.47
C PRO A 225 7.49 -8.48 -3.80
N ALA A 226 7.44 -9.67 -3.17
CA ALA A 226 6.22 -10.20 -2.56
C ALA A 226 6.30 -10.22 -1.04
N LEU A 227 5.16 -10.09 -0.37
CA LEU A 227 5.07 -10.35 1.07
C LEU A 227 5.30 -11.83 1.34
N LEU A 228 5.92 -12.14 2.48
CA LEU A 228 6.06 -13.52 2.92
C LEU A 228 4.73 -14.00 3.46
N ASN A 229 4.19 -15.07 2.87
CA ASN A 229 3.07 -15.78 3.45
C ASN A 229 3.57 -16.53 4.70
N PRO A 230 2.82 -16.52 5.82
CA PRO A 230 3.17 -17.33 6.98
C PRO A 230 3.22 -18.82 6.59
N VAL A 231 4.23 -19.54 7.08
CA VAL A 231 4.29 -21.00 6.99
C VAL A 231 3.10 -21.54 7.81
N ARG A 232 2.22 -22.30 7.16
CA ARG A 232 1.06 -22.95 7.81
C ARG A 232 1.45 -24.31 8.34
#